data_AF-A0A6N7AL23-F1
#
_entry.id   AF-A0A6N7AL23-F1
#
_cell.length_a   1.000
_cell.length_b   1.000
_cell.length_c   1.000
_cell.angle_alpha   90.00
_cell.angle_beta   90.00
_cell.angle_gamma   90.00
#
_symmetry.space_group_name_H-M   'P 1'
#
loop_
_entity.id
_entity.type
_entity.pdbx_description
1 polymer ?
#
loop_
_entity_poly.entity_id
_entity_poly.type
_entity_poly.pdbx_seq_one_letter_code
_entity_poly.pdbx_strand_id
1 'polypeptide(L)'
;MATAVAFDTLKLARKLEAAGFEHKQAADTAEALAEAMTTAEIATRADVREAQAATMAAIAEVKTETMAAITDVKTETMAAIAEVKSALRESEHRQAAENATMRSALRESEQRQTAENAAMRAEAKAMELRLVVKLGVMLAAFFTMAAGAVAVVVRLMMH
;
A
#
# COMPACT_ATOMS: atom_id res chain seq x y z
N MET A 1 54.92 -8.46 16.19
CA MET A 1 56.39 -8.50 16.25
C MET A 1 56.87 -9.18 14.98
N ALA A 2 57.63 -8.49 14.13
CA ALA A 2 58.16 -9.06 12.90
C ALA A 2 59.05 -10.26 13.24
N THR A 3 58.66 -11.45 12.78
CA THR A 3 59.48 -12.65 12.98
C THR A 3 60.60 -12.58 11.93
N ALA A 4 61.80 -12.18 12.35
CA ALA A 4 62.95 -12.08 11.46
C ALA A 4 63.21 -13.44 10.79
N VAL A 5 63.22 -13.47 9.46
CA VAL A 5 63.60 -14.66 8.71
C VAL A 5 65.10 -14.88 8.95
N ALA A 6 65.44 -15.95 9.68
CA ALA A 6 66.84 -16.27 9.95
C ALA A 6 67.55 -16.64 8.66
N PHE A 7 68.37 -15.72 8.14
CA PHE A 7 69.19 -15.92 6.95
C PHE A 7 70.65 -16.14 7.35
N ASP A 8 71.18 -17.32 7.03
CA ASP A 8 72.55 -17.71 7.38
C ASP A 8 73.51 -17.28 6.25
N THR A 9 73.98 -16.04 6.35
CA THR A 9 74.88 -15.40 5.38
C THR A 9 76.17 -16.20 5.17
N LEU A 10 76.73 -16.77 6.25
CA LEU A 10 77.97 -17.55 6.19
C LEU A 10 77.78 -18.89 5.46
N LYS A 11 76.66 -19.57 5.69
CA LYS A 11 76.33 -20.81 5.00
C LYS A 11 76.09 -20.58 3.50
N LEU A 12 75.52 -19.44 3.11
CA LEU A 12 75.37 -19.09 1.69
C LEU A 12 76.72 -18.76 1.04
N ALA A 13 77.55 -17.91 1.67
CA ALA A 13 78.88 -17.57 1.15
C ALA A 13 79.73 -18.83 0.92
N ARG A 14 79.75 -19.77 1.88
CA ARG A 14 80.47 -21.06 1.72
C ARG A 14 79.94 -21.91 0.57
N LYS A 15 78.63 -21.88 0.29
CA LYS A 15 78.05 -22.59 -0.86
C LYS A 15 78.45 -21.95 -2.18
N LEU A 16 78.54 -20.63 -2.23
CA LEU A 16 78.98 -19.89 -3.41
C LEU A 16 80.47 -20.15 -3.70
N GLU A 17 81.33 -20.16 -2.67
CA GLU A 17 82.74 -20.55 -2.79
C GLU A 17 82.89 -21.99 -3.32
N ALA A 18 82.12 -22.94 -2.78
CA ALA A 18 82.12 -24.32 -3.26
C ALA A 18 81.61 -24.45 -4.72
N ALA A 19 80.85 -23.47 -5.20
CA ALA A 19 80.41 -23.37 -6.59
C ALA A 19 81.40 -22.63 -7.51
N GLY A 20 82.56 -22.22 -6.99
CA GLY A 20 83.64 -21.61 -7.76
C GLY A 20 83.70 -20.08 -7.72
N PHE A 21 82.90 -19.42 -6.87
CA PHE A 21 82.99 -17.97 -6.67
C PHE A 21 84.22 -17.63 -5.83
N GLU A 22 84.85 -16.49 -6.11
CA GLU A 22 85.91 -15.96 -5.25
C GLU A 22 85.34 -15.58 -3.87
N HIS A 23 86.12 -15.80 -2.81
CA HIS A 23 85.71 -15.52 -1.42
C HIS A 23 85.03 -14.16 -1.24
N LYS A 24 85.61 -13.09 -1.80
CA LYS A 24 85.04 -11.74 -1.72
C LYS A 24 83.69 -11.63 -2.43
N GLN A 25 83.57 -12.18 -3.63
CA GLN A 25 82.31 -12.15 -4.39
C GLN A 25 81.20 -12.95 -3.69
N ALA A 26 81.56 -14.10 -3.11
CA ALA A 26 80.64 -14.95 -2.35
C ALA A 26 80.13 -14.25 -1.08
N ALA A 27 81.00 -13.58 -0.34
CA ALA A 27 80.66 -12.79 0.83
C ALA A 27 79.76 -11.59 0.48
N ASP A 28 80.19 -10.77 -0.49
CA ASP A 28 79.45 -9.57 -0.93
C ASP A 28 78.04 -9.95 -1.44
N THR A 29 77.91 -11.06 -2.18
CA THR A 29 76.61 -11.54 -2.71
C THR A 29 75.69 -12.03 -1.59
N ALA A 30 76.23 -12.78 -0.63
CA ALA A 30 75.44 -13.28 0.50
C ALA A 30 74.97 -12.12 1.40
N GLU A 31 75.82 -11.11 1.62
CA GLU A 31 75.50 -9.91 2.38
C GLU A 31 74.43 -9.06 1.69
N ALA A 32 74.59 -8.79 0.39
CA ALA A 32 73.59 -8.04 -0.38
C ALA A 32 72.22 -8.74 -0.39
N LEU A 33 72.19 -10.07 -0.43
CA LEU A 33 70.94 -10.83 -0.36
C LEU A 33 70.32 -10.80 1.06
N ALA A 34 71.15 -10.89 2.11
CA ALA A 34 70.69 -10.76 3.49
C ALA A 34 70.10 -9.37 3.75
N GLU A 35 70.77 -8.32 3.27
CA GLU A 35 70.28 -6.94 3.35
C GLU A 35 68.96 -6.79 2.58
N ALA A 36 68.88 -7.26 1.33
CA ALA A 36 67.64 -7.22 0.54
C ALA A 36 66.47 -7.97 1.22
N MET A 37 66.72 -9.09 1.88
CA MET A 37 65.69 -9.83 2.62
C MET A 37 65.28 -9.16 3.94
N THR A 38 66.13 -8.31 4.51
CA THR A 38 65.84 -7.56 5.74
C THR A 38 65.11 -6.25 5.45
N THR A 39 65.42 -5.62 4.31
CA THR A 39 64.81 -4.36 3.87
C THR A 39 63.48 -4.58 3.14
N ALA A 40 63.26 -5.77 2.57
CA ALA A 40 61.97 -6.12 1.99
C ALA A 40 60.93 -6.42 3.08
N GLU A 41 59.79 -5.73 3.06
CA GLU A 41 58.62 -6.06 3.88
C GLU A 41 57.97 -7.36 3.37
N ILE A 42 58.57 -8.49 3.72
CA ILE A 42 58.09 -9.81 3.30
C ILE A 42 56.97 -10.24 4.24
N ALA A 43 55.74 -10.32 3.71
CA ALA A 43 54.63 -10.93 4.42
C ALA A 43 54.93 -12.41 4.72
N THR A 44 54.84 -12.77 5.98
CA THR A 44 55.07 -14.12 6.47
C THR A 44 53.80 -14.96 6.38
N ARG A 45 53.94 -16.28 6.55
CA ARG A 45 52.79 -17.18 6.69
C ARG A 45 51.93 -16.85 7.92
N ALA A 46 52.51 -16.21 8.95
CA ALA A 46 51.75 -15.76 10.12
C ALA A 46 50.81 -14.62 9.73
N ASP A 47 51.32 -13.62 8.99
CA ASP A 47 50.54 -12.47 8.52
C ASP A 47 49.37 -12.93 7.62
N VAL A 48 49.60 -13.89 6.73
CA VAL A 48 48.55 -14.47 5.89
C VAL A 48 47.48 -15.17 6.74
N ARG A 49 47.86 -15.94 7.76
CA ARG A 49 46.90 -16.63 8.64
C ARG A 49 46.10 -15.64 9.47
N GLU A 50 46.73 -14.57 9.95
CA GLU A 50 46.05 -13.50 10.68
C GLU A 50 45.03 -12.80 9.78
N ALA A 51 45.42 -12.42 8.57
CA ALA A 51 44.52 -11.83 7.58
C ALA A 51 43.36 -12.77 7.21
N GLN A 52 43.64 -14.06 7.04
CA GLN A 52 42.60 -15.07 6.79
C GLN A 52 41.63 -15.19 7.95
N ALA A 53 42.13 -15.26 9.19
CA ALA A 53 41.30 -15.33 10.38
C ALA A 53 40.42 -14.07 10.54
N ALA A 54 41.00 -12.89 10.35
CA ALA A 54 40.27 -11.62 10.39
C ALA A 54 39.17 -11.56 9.31
N THR A 55 39.50 -11.99 8.08
CA THR A 55 38.53 -12.02 6.97
C THR A 55 37.40 -13.01 7.24
N MET A 56 37.70 -14.21 7.76
CA MET A 56 36.67 -15.19 8.12
C MET A 56 35.77 -14.69 9.25
N ALA A 57 36.33 -13.98 10.24
CA ALA A 57 35.56 -13.36 11.30
C ALA A 57 34.61 -12.28 10.75
N ALA A 58 35.11 -11.38 9.89
CA ALA A 58 34.29 -10.35 9.25
C ALA A 58 33.19 -10.94 8.37
N ILE A 59 33.47 -12.02 7.62
CA ILE A 59 32.45 -12.74 6.84
C ILE A 59 31.37 -13.34 7.75
N ALA A 60 31.76 -13.92 8.88
CA ALA A 60 30.82 -14.49 9.83
C ALA A 60 29.92 -13.40 10.44
N GLU A 61 30.50 -12.26 10.82
CA GLU A 61 29.79 -11.10 11.33
C GLU A 61 28.76 -10.57 10.32
N VAL A 62 29.20 -10.25 9.10
CA VAL A 62 28.30 -9.77 8.02
C VAL A 62 27.20 -10.78 7.72
N LYS A 63 27.49 -12.08 7.75
CA LYS A 63 26.48 -13.13 7.59
C LYS A 63 25.44 -13.07 8.70
N THR A 64 25.87 -12.93 9.95
CA THR A 64 24.95 -12.83 11.09
C THR A 64 24.08 -11.58 11.02
N GLU A 65 24.66 -10.43 10.69
CA GLU A 65 23.94 -9.17 10.52
C GLU A 65 22.91 -9.26 9.38
N THR A 66 23.31 -9.84 8.25
CA THR A 66 22.42 -10.00 7.09
C THR A 66 21.26 -10.94 7.43
N MET A 67 21.50 -12.03 8.16
CA MET A 67 20.43 -12.93 8.60
C MET A 67 19.48 -12.27 9.61
N ALA A 68 19.99 -11.45 10.51
CA ALA A 68 19.19 -10.65 11.42
C ALA A 68 18.30 -9.66 10.64
N ALA A 69 18.90 -8.86 9.75
CA ALA A 69 18.17 -7.90 8.92
C ALA A 69 17.08 -8.57 8.04
N ILE A 70 17.37 -9.74 7.45
CA ILE A 70 16.37 -10.51 6.70
C ILE A 70 15.21 -10.93 7.60
N THR A 71 15.50 -11.34 8.84
CA THR A 71 14.47 -11.75 9.80
C THR A 71 13.61 -10.56 10.20
N ASP A 72 14.23 -9.42 10.51
CA ASP A 72 13.55 -8.18 10.89
C ASP A 72 12.61 -7.73 9.76
N VAL A 73 13.12 -7.57 8.54
CA VAL A 73 12.31 -7.17 7.36
C VAL A 73 11.16 -8.14 7.11
N LYS A 74 11.38 -9.45 7.29
CA LYS A 74 10.32 -10.45 7.16
C LYS A 74 9.23 -10.24 8.21
N THR A 75 9.60 -10.00 9.47
CA THR A 75 8.62 -9.76 10.54
C THR A 75 7.84 -8.47 10.33
N GLU A 76 8.51 -7.38 9.94
CA GLU A 76 7.86 -6.11 9.60
C GLU A 76 6.89 -6.25 8.44
N THR A 77 7.29 -6.94 7.37
CA THR A 77 6.43 -7.18 6.20
C THR A 77 5.20 -8.00 6.58
N MET A 78 5.36 -9.03 7.41
CA MET A 78 4.22 -9.83 7.89
C MET A 78 3.26 -9.02 8.76
N ALA A 79 3.80 -8.15 9.63
CA ALA A 79 3.00 -7.25 10.45
C ALA A 79 2.22 -6.24 9.58
N ALA A 80 2.87 -5.62 8.61
CA ALA A 80 2.22 -4.68 7.67
C ALA A 80 1.12 -5.36 6.84
N ILE A 81 1.34 -6.60 6.36
CA ILE A 81 0.31 -7.37 5.66
C ILE A 81 -0.91 -7.64 6.57
N ALA A 82 -0.67 -7.98 7.84
CA ALA A 82 -1.75 -8.23 8.80
C ALA A 82 -2.57 -6.96 9.07
N GLU A 83 -1.90 -5.81 9.22
CA GLU A 83 -2.54 -4.50 9.40
C GLU A 83 -3.40 -4.12 8.20
N VAL A 84 -2.84 -4.17 6.99
CA VAL A 84 -3.57 -3.86 5.75
C VAL A 84 -4.79 -4.78 5.58
N LYS A 85 -4.66 -6.06 5.89
CA LYS A 85 -5.77 -7.01 5.82
C LYS A 85 -6.88 -6.67 6.83
N SER A 86 -6.52 -6.21 8.02
CA SER A 86 -7.49 -5.76 9.03
C SER A 86 -8.22 -4.50 8.56
N ALA A 87 -7.47 -3.51 8.08
CA ALA A 87 -8.03 -2.26 7.56
C ALA A 87 -8.98 -2.49 6.36
N LEU A 88 -8.61 -3.41 5.46
CA LEU A 88 -9.46 -3.78 4.33
C LEU A 88 -10.80 -4.38 4.78
N ARG A 89 -10.77 -5.32 5.74
CA ARG A 89 -12.00 -5.91 6.29
C ARG A 89 -12.88 -4.87 6.97
N GLU A 90 -12.28 -3.94 7.71
CA GLU A 90 -13.03 -2.85 8.33
C GLU A 90 -13.70 -1.96 7.28
N SER A 91 -12.96 -1.61 6.22
CA SER A 91 -13.49 -0.84 5.09
C SER A 91 -14.66 -1.56 4.40
N GLU A 92 -14.53 -2.87 4.13
CA GLU A 92 -15.60 -3.69 3.55
C GLU A 92 -16.86 -3.71 4.45
N HIS A 93 -16.69 -3.85 5.76
CA HIS A 93 -17.80 -3.78 6.71
C HIS A 93 -18.46 -2.39 6.74
N ARG A 94 -17.66 -1.33 6.69
CA ARG A 94 -18.16 0.06 6.64
C ARG A 94 -18.97 0.30 5.37
N GLN A 95 -18.45 -0.11 4.22
CA GLN A 95 -19.15 -0.02 2.93
C GLN A 95 -20.44 -0.85 2.93
N ALA A 96 -20.44 -2.04 3.51
CA ALA A 96 -21.64 -2.86 3.63
C ALA A 96 -22.72 -2.16 4.48
N ALA A 97 -22.32 -1.53 5.59
CA ALA A 97 -23.23 -0.78 6.45
C ALA A 97 -23.79 0.49 5.77
N GLU A 98 -22.94 1.24 5.07
CA GLU A 98 -23.37 2.40 4.28
C GLU A 98 -24.34 1.99 3.16
N ASN A 99 -24.04 0.92 2.44
CA ASN A 99 -24.92 0.39 1.40
C ASN A 99 -26.27 -0.08 1.96
N ALA A 100 -26.29 -0.72 3.13
CA ALA A 100 -27.53 -1.11 3.79
C ALA A 100 -28.37 0.13 4.16
N THR A 101 -27.73 1.15 4.71
CA THR A 101 -28.36 2.44 5.08
C THR A 101 -28.89 3.18 3.84
N MET A 102 -28.14 3.22 2.75
CA MET A 102 -28.55 3.86 1.50
C MET A 102 -29.76 3.15 0.90
N ARG A 103 -29.77 1.81 0.94
CA ARG A 103 -30.92 1.00 0.47
C ARG A 103 -32.17 1.24 1.32
N SER A 104 -32.05 1.39 2.64
CA SER A 104 -33.22 1.71 3.47
C SER A 104 -33.74 3.11 3.19
N ALA A 105 -32.85 4.10 3.06
CA ALA A 105 -33.24 5.48 2.74
C ALA A 105 -33.92 5.57 1.36
N LEU A 106 -33.43 4.83 0.36
CA LEU A 106 -34.04 4.78 -0.96
C LEU A 106 -35.45 4.19 -0.89
N ARG A 107 -35.62 3.06 -0.19
CA ARG A 107 -36.95 2.43 0.00
C ARG A 107 -37.92 3.37 0.72
N GLU A 108 -37.47 4.08 1.74
CA GLU A 108 -38.29 5.05 2.45
C GLU A 108 -38.70 6.21 1.52
N SER A 109 -37.77 6.72 0.72
CA SER A 109 -38.06 7.74 -0.29
C SER A 109 -39.06 7.26 -1.34
N GLU A 110 -38.92 6.04 -1.85
CA GLU A 110 -39.87 5.43 -2.80
C GLU A 110 -41.27 5.29 -2.16
N GLN A 111 -41.35 4.81 -0.92
CA GLN A 111 -42.62 4.72 -0.18
C GLN A 111 -43.26 6.10 0.01
N ARG A 112 -42.47 7.10 0.37
CA ARG A 112 -42.96 8.48 0.51
C ARG A 112 -43.48 9.03 -0.82
N GLN A 113 -42.75 8.85 -1.91
CA GLN A 113 -43.19 9.30 -3.24
C GLN A 113 -44.47 8.60 -3.69
N THR A 114 -44.58 7.29 -3.44
CA THR A 114 -45.81 6.55 -3.78
C THR A 114 -47.00 7.02 -2.95
N ALA A 115 -46.81 7.31 -1.65
CA ALA A 115 -47.84 7.87 -0.79
C ALA A 115 -48.26 9.29 -1.22
N GLU A 116 -47.29 10.17 -1.50
CA GLU A 116 -47.54 11.52 -1.99
C GLU A 116 -48.28 11.51 -3.35
N ASN A 117 -47.90 10.64 -4.28
CA ASN A 117 -48.60 10.46 -5.54
C ASN A 117 -50.04 9.94 -5.37
N ALA A 118 -50.26 9.01 -4.44
CA ALA A 118 -51.60 8.52 -4.12
C ALA A 118 -52.48 9.64 -3.51
N ALA A 119 -51.92 10.44 -2.60
CA ALA A 119 -52.59 11.59 -2.01
C ALA A 119 -52.98 12.64 -3.07
N MET A 120 -52.04 13.04 -3.93
CA MET A 120 -52.32 13.99 -5.02
C MET A 120 -53.43 13.49 -5.96
N ARG A 121 -53.45 12.20 -6.29
CA ARG A 121 -54.53 11.61 -7.11
C ARG A 121 -55.87 11.62 -6.40
N ALA A 122 -55.90 11.39 -5.09
CA ALA A 122 -57.13 11.46 -4.29
C ALA A 122 -57.66 12.90 -4.22
N GLU A 123 -56.78 13.87 -4.00
CA GLU A 123 -57.12 15.30 -3.98
C GLU A 123 -57.64 15.77 -5.35
N ALA A 124 -57.01 15.36 -6.45
CA ALA A 124 -57.48 15.65 -7.81
C ALA A 124 -58.90 15.11 -8.05
N LYS A 125 -59.17 13.85 -7.69
CA LYS A 125 -60.52 13.26 -7.79
C LYS A 125 -61.55 13.98 -6.92
N ALA A 126 -61.18 14.36 -5.70
CA ALA A 126 -62.06 15.12 -4.81
C ALA A 126 -62.40 16.50 -5.40
N MET A 127 -61.42 17.13 -6.06
CA MET A 127 -61.62 18.39 -6.77
C MET A 127 -62.54 18.21 -7.99
N GLU A 128 -62.31 17.19 -8.81
CA GLU A 128 -63.18 16.84 -9.94
C GLU A 128 -64.63 16.63 -9.49
N LEU A 129 -64.86 15.83 -8.45
CA LEU A 129 -66.21 15.61 -7.89
C LEU A 129 -66.85 16.92 -7.42
N ARG A 130 -66.10 17.77 -6.71
CA ARG A 130 -66.62 19.08 -6.26
C ARG A 130 -66.99 19.97 -7.44
N LEU A 131 -66.19 19.97 -8.51
CA LEU A 131 -66.48 20.74 -9.73
C LEU A 131 -67.71 20.20 -10.45
N VAL A 132 -67.82 18.88 -10.61
CA VAL A 132 -68.98 18.22 -11.23
C VAL A 132 -70.26 18.53 -10.45
N VAL A 133 -70.23 18.42 -9.12
CA VAL A 133 -71.40 18.75 -8.27
C VAL A 133 -71.76 20.23 -8.40
N LYS A 134 -70.79 21.14 -8.30
CA LYS A 134 -71.04 22.59 -8.44
C LYS A 134 -71.62 22.95 -9.82
N LEU A 135 -71.09 22.37 -10.90
CA LEU A 135 -71.59 22.57 -12.26
C LEU A 135 -73.00 21.98 -12.45
N GLY A 136 -73.27 20.78 -11.93
CA GLY A 136 -74.58 20.16 -11.98
C GLY A 136 -75.66 20.99 -11.26
N VAL A 137 -75.33 21.54 -10.08
CA VAL A 137 -76.23 22.44 -9.35
C VAL A 137 -76.47 23.74 -10.13
N MET A 138 -75.43 24.34 -10.74
CA MET A 138 -75.59 25.53 -11.59
C MET A 138 -76.47 25.26 -12.82
N LEU A 139 -76.31 24.12 -13.49
CA LEU A 139 -77.14 23.72 -14.62
C LEU A 139 -78.59 23.50 -14.22
N ALA A 140 -78.85 22.79 -13.11
CA ALA A 140 -80.21 22.58 -12.60
C ALA A 140 -80.90 23.92 -12.26
N ALA A 141 -80.19 24.82 -11.57
CA ALA A 141 -80.69 26.16 -11.28
C ALA A 141 -81.02 26.93 -12.57
N PHE A 142 -80.15 26.86 -13.58
CA PHE A 142 -80.38 27.48 -14.88
C PHE A 142 -81.64 26.93 -15.58
N PHE A 143 -81.84 25.61 -15.61
CA PHE A 143 -83.04 25.00 -16.18
C PHE A 143 -84.31 25.39 -15.42
N THR A 144 -84.28 25.44 -14.08
CA THR A 144 -85.45 25.88 -13.30
C THR A 144 -85.83 27.34 -13.57
N MET A 145 -84.84 28.23 -13.71
CA MET A 145 -85.09 29.62 -14.09
C MET A 145 -85.67 29.73 -15.50
N ALA A 146 -85.14 28.98 -16.47
CA ALA A 146 -85.65 28.98 -17.84
C ALA A 146 -87.10 28.47 -17.91
N ALA A 147 -87.42 27.36 -17.22
CA ALA A 147 -88.78 26.83 -17.16
C ALA A 147 -89.77 27.80 -16.50
N GLY A 148 -89.35 28.45 -15.41
CA GLY A 148 -90.14 29.51 -14.76
C GLY A 148 -90.45 30.67 -15.71
N ALA A 149 -89.45 31.13 -16.47
CA ALA A 149 -89.63 32.19 -17.47
C ALA A 149 -90.61 31.77 -18.58
N VAL A 150 -90.48 30.54 -19.11
CA VAL A 150 -91.41 30.02 -20.14
C VAL A 150 -92.84 29.91 -19.59
N ALA A 151 -93.03 29.43 -18.36
CA ALA A 151 -94.35 29.33 -17.74
C ALA A 151 -95.02 30.70 -17.59
N VAL A 152 -94.25 31.74 -17.23
CA VAL A 152 -94.73 33.12 -17.17
C VAL A 152 -95.17 33.61 -18.55
N VAL A 153 -94.37 33.37 -19.59
CA VAL A 153 -94.71 33.75 -20.98
C VAL A 153 -95.98 33.04 -21.47
N VAL A 154 -96.09 31.73 -21.27
CA VAL A 154 -97.29 30.96 -21.65
C VAL A 154 -98.54 31.48 -20.94
N ARG A 155 -98.44 31.80 -19.64
CA ARG A 155 -99.55 32.36 -18.87
C ARG A 155 -99.99 33.74 -19.38
N LEU A 156 -99.03 34.57 -19.80
CA LEU A 156 -99.29 35.87 -20.42
C LEU A 156 -99.97 35.77 -21.80
N MET A 157 -99.77 34.67 -22.54
CA MET A 157 -100.41 34.45 -23.85
C MET A 157 -101.82 33.85 -23.76
N MET A 158 -102.23 33.30 -22.61
CA MET A 158 -103.56 32.71 -22.39
C MET A 158 -104.56 33.66 -21.72
N HIS A 159 -104.21 34.94 -21.54
CA HIS A 159 -105.10 36.01 -21.09
C HIS A 159 -105.17 37.08 -22.17
#